data_AF-A0A352FLV5-F1
#
_entry.id   AF-A0A352FLV5-F1
#
_cell.length_a   1.000
_cell.length_b   1.000
_cell.length_c   1.000
_cell.angle_alpha   90.00
_cell.angle_beta   90.00
_cell.angle_gamma   90.00
#
_symmetry.space_group_name_H-M   'P 1'
#
loop_
_entity.id
_entity.type
_entity.pdbx_description
1 polymer ?
#
loop_
_entity_poly.entity_id
_entity_poly.type
_entity_poly.pdbx_seq_one_letter_code
_entity_poly.pdbx_strand_id
1 'polypeptide(L)'
;MDKPSKARKLASVRMSSGGYLAIAAVMTFAALICLRTHRDLAALIIAFATWTIMPALMLTDRLTFDGSRLRRTGLSRFGPRVLFNRSLDVAVADIESVEVTSMRTLRRGGNVRYRYRVDIGAGDASITFSSGRNFRRMVHELLPRIAEHKLDARACELRDHLVELKVVRAEAARLGIASASVLDNTKEAERRIEKHRRDGSSDSSEKDPERAALLRRCANDLRMAGCLKQSAEAFRRSLLIAPQDGRMIYEYGRLLKSQASAFGNARLLGRACAALKLASMRAPNEARLLERIGESFLEYCDPARASKIFRRALEVDENSYRAQVGLAEVALSEGKLAHVIHHYNDAVRIAPDKAVARLARREADYYSRLNNDEDYLAAELRRMNWLEGAGRIQRVTARLSFAALLIALIGSSVDQVVASLAWALASSSVIAWSGSLIFRKFLTTRGRVPSDA
;
A
#
# COMPACT_ATOMS: atom_id res chain seq x y z
N MET A 1 -37.90 11.54 -22.82
CA MET A 1 -37.06 10.33 -22.65
C MET A 1 -35.60 10.76 -22.67
N ASP A 2 -35.04 11.10 -21.51
CA ASP A 2 -33.63 11.45 -21.39
C ASP A 2 -32.77 10.20 -21.60
N LYS A 3 -31.92 10.22 -22.64
CA LYS A 3 -30.87 9.23 -22.81
C LYS A 3 -29.96 9.30 -21.58
N PRO A 4 -29.65 8.18 -20.89
CA PRO A 4 -28.70 8.21 -19.79
C PRO A 4 -27.36 8.69 -20.34
N SER A 5 -26.91 9.85 -19.86
CA SER A 5 -25.62 10.42 -20.24
C SER A 5 -24.54 9.38 -19.98
N LYS A 6 -23.76 9.03 -21.01
CA LYS A 6 -22.61 8.13 -20.87
C LYS A 6 -21.72 8.72 -19.76
N ALA A 7 -21.69 8.05 -18.61
CA ALA A 7 -20.85 8.45 -17.48
C ALA A 7 -19.43 8.72 -17.98
N ARG A 8 -18.97 9.97 -17.85
CA ARG A 8 -17.71 10.41 -18.44
C ARG A 8 -16.57 9.73 -17.70
N LYS A 9 -15.89 8.80 -18.39
CA LYS A 9 -14.72 8.10 -17.85
C LYS A 9 -13.59 9.09 -17.57
N LEU A 10 -13.34 9.40 -16.30
CA LEU A 10 -12.33 10.37 -15.86
C LEU A 10 -10.93 9.76 -15.83
N ALA A 11 -10.82 8.55 -15.28
CA ALA A 11 -9.56 7.83 -15.17
C ALA A 11 -9.71 6.34 -15.47
N SER A 12 -8.61 5.72 -15.89
CA SER A 12 -8.55 4.26 -16.00
C SER A 12 -7.15 3.69 -15.81
N VAL A 13 -7.07 2.61 -15.05
CA VAL A 13 -5.82 1.90 -14.72
C VAL A 13 -5.97 0.43 -15.09
N ARG A 14 -4.88 -0.18 -15.57
CA ARG A 14 -4.85 -1.62 -15.82
C ARG A 14 -4.77 -2.36 -14.49
N MET A 15 -5.52 -3.44 -14.37
CA MET A 15 -5.45 -4.30 -13.19
C MET A 15 -4.13 -5.06 -13.14
N SER A 16 -3.80 -5.59 -11.95
CA SER A 16 -2.61 -6.44 -11.75
C SER A 16 -2.66 -7.66 -12.68
N SER A 17 -1.57 -7.92 -13.39
CA SER A 17 -1.43 -9.06 -14.30
C SER A 17 -1.16 -10.39 -13.59
N GLY A 18 -0.84 -10.38 -12.30
CA GLY A 18 -0.34 -11.56 -11.58
C GLY A 18 -1.29 -12.76 -11.63
N GLY A 19 -2.61 -12.53 -11.50
CA GLY A 19 -3.60 -13.61 -11.57
C GLY A 19 -3.68 -14.26 -12.95
N TYR A 20 -3.63 -13.48 -14.02
CA TYR A 20 -3.65 -13.99 -15.39
C TYR A 20 -2.40 -14.79 -15.72
N LEU A 21 -1.23 -14.31 -15.28
CA LEU A 21 0.04 -15.00 -15.48
C LEU A 21 0.09 -16.32 -14.70
N ALA A 22 -0.48 -16.37 -13.49
CA ALA A 22 -0.58 -17.61 -12.73
C ALA A 22 -1.45 -18.66 -13.46
N ILE A 23 -2.62 -18.26 -13.96
CA ILE A 23 -3.50 -19.15 -14.75
C ILE A 23 -2.79 -19.59 -16.03
N ALA A 24 -2.14 -18.68 -16.74
CA ALA A 24 -1.39 -19.00 -17.95
C ALA A 24 -0.26 -20.00 -17.69
N ALA A 25 0.45 -19.89 -16.57
CA ALA A 25 1.49 -20.83 -16.17
C ALA A 25 0.92 -22.24 -15.90
N VAL A 26 -0.19 -22.34 -15.17
CA VAL A 26 -0.87 -23.63 -14.92
C VAL A 26 -1.33 -24.27 -16.22
N MET A 27 -1.97 -23.50 -17.10
CA MET A 27 -2.49 -24.03 -18.36
C MET A 27 -1.37 -24.42 -19.34
N THR A 28 -0.27 -23.66 -19.37
CA THR A 28 0.91 -24.03 -20.16
C THR A 28 1.53 -25.32 -19.63
N PHE A 29 1.58 -25.50 -18.31
CA PHE A 29 2.04 -26.75 -17.70
C PHE A 29 1.10 -27.93 -18.03
N ALA A 30 -0.21 -27.72 -18.03
CA ALA A 30 -1.19 -28.72 -18.45
C ALA A 30 -0.97 -29.13 -19.93
N ALA A 31 -0.70 -28.16 -20.82
CA ALA A 31 -0.35 -28.46 -22.22
C ALA A 31 0.92 -29.31 -22.34
N LEU A 32 1.95 -29.06 -21.53
CA LEU A 32 3.17 -29.88 -21.51
C LEU A 32 2.90 -31.33 -21.08
N ILE A 33 2.00 -31.54 -20.12
CA ILE A 33 1.56 -32.90 -19.73
C ILE A 33 0.82 -33.59 -20.89
N CYS A 34 -0.02 -32.85 -21.62
CA CYS A 34 -0.72 -33.39 -22.80
C CYS A 34 0.26 -33.82 -23.90
N LEU A 35 1.31 -33.03 -24.19
CA LEU A 35 2.37 -33.43 -25.13
C LEU A 35 3.06 -34.73 -24.69
N ARG A 36 3.37 -34.84 -23.39
CA ARG A 36 4.02 -36.04 -22.85
C ARG A 36 3.13 -37.29 -22.95
N THR A 37 1.81 -37.13 -22.86
CA THR A 37 0.85 -38.24 -22.94
C THR A 37 0.41 -38.53 -24.38
N HIS A 38 1.16 -38.03 -25.38
CA HIS A 38 0.87 -38.17 -26.81
C HIS A 38 -0.51 -37.62 -27.22
N ARG A 39 -1.02 -36.64 -26.48
CA ARG A 39 -2.27 -35.91 -26.77
C ARG A 39 -1.95 -34.56 -27.41
N ASP A 40 -1.27 -34.61 -28.56
CA ASP A 40 -0.68 -33.43 -29.19
C ASP A 40 -1.73 -32.38 -29.59
N LEU A 41 -2.88 -32.83 -30.11
CA LEU A 41 -3.99 -31.96 -30.47
C LEU A 41 -4.53 -31.19 -29.24
N ALA A 42 -4.73 -31.89 -28.13
CA ALA A 42 -5.20 -31.27 -26.89
C ALA A 42 -4.17 -30.27 -26.34
N ALA A 43 -2.89 -30.61 -26.40
CA ALA A 43 -1.82 -29.70 -25.98
C ALA A 43 -1.77 -28.42 -26.82
N LEU A 44 -1.86 -28.55 -28.14
CA LEU A 44 -1.88 -27.41 -29.07
C LEU A 44 -3.10 -26.52 -28.81
N ILE A 45 -4.29 -27.09 -28.61
CA ILE A 45 -5.50 -26.32 -28.27
C ILE A 45 -5.30 -25.56 -26.96
N ILE A 46 -4.85 -26.23 -25.89
CA ILE A 46 -4.66 -25.61 -24.58
C ILE A 46 -3.62 -24.49 -24.65
N ALA A 47 -2.48 -24.73 -25.29
CA ALA A 47 -1.44 -23.73 -25.44
C ALA A 47 -1.92 -22.53 -26.28
N PHE A 48 -2.54 -22.78 -27.44
CA PHE A 48 -3.06 -21.74 -28.31
C PHE A 48 -4.15 -20.90 -27.61
N ALA A 49 -5.12 -21.55 -26.98
CA ALA A 49 -6.17 -20.87 -26.23
C ALA A 49 -5.59 -20.05 -25.07
N THR A 50 -4.63 -20.59 -24.32
CA THR A 50 -4.01 -19.90 -23.18
C THR A 50 -3.28 -18.64 -23.62
N TRP A 51 -2.41 -18.76 -24.62
CA TRP A 51 -1.56 -17.66 -25.10
C TRP A 51 -2.31 -16.66 -26.00
N THR A 52 -3.53 -16.99 -26.44
CA THR A 52 -4.42 -16.04 -27.13
C THR A 52 -5.35 -15.34 -26.14
N ILE A 53 -6.03 -16.11 -25.27
CA ILE A 53 -7.09 -15.60 -24.38
C ILE A 53 -6.49 -14.85 -23.19
N MET A 54 -5.45 -15.37 -22.51
CA MET A 54 -4.93 -14.75 -21.29
C MET A 54 -4.34 -13.36 -21.54
N PRO A 55 -3.53 -13.13 -22.59
CA PRO A 55 -3.07 -11.78 -22.92
C PRO A 55 -4.22 -10.85 -23.31
N ALA A 56 -5.23 -11.32 -24.04
CA ALA A 56 -6.41 -10.53 -24.39
C ALA A 56 -7.20 -10.10 -23.15
N LEU A 57 -7.44 -11.02 -22.19
CA LEU A 57 -8.05 -10.72 -20.90
C LEU A 57 -7.22 -9.70 -20.12
N MET A 58 -5.91 -9.92 -20.01
CA MET A 58 -4.99 -9.03 -19.30
C MET A 58 -4.94 -7.61 -19.90
N LEU A 59 -4.98 -7.47 -21.23
CA LEU A 59 -4.91 -6.17 -21.91
C LEU A 59 -6.22 -5.37 -21.82
N THR A 60 -7.35 -6.07 -21.74
CA THR A 60 -8.68 -5.46 -21.68
C THR A 60 -9.15 -5.20 -20.25
N ASP A 61 -8.59 -5.88 -19.25
CA ASP A 61 -8.95 -5.72 -17.85
C ASP A 61 -8.49 -4.36 -17.27
N ARG A 62 -9.46 -3.48 -17.02
CA ARG A 62 -9.22 -2.12 -16.56
C ARG A 62 -10.20 -1.73 -15.47
N LEU A 63 -9.68 -1.06 -14.45
CA LEU A 63 -10.47 -0.31 -13.49
C LEU A 63 -10.74 1.08 -14.06
N THR A 64 -12.01 1.47 -14.15
CA THR A 64 -12.44 2.79 -14.60
C THR A 64 -13.09 3.54 -13.46
N PHE A 65 -12.88 4.85 -13.47
CA PHE A 65 -13.48 5.76 -12.51
C PHE A 65 -14.26 6.83 -13.27
N ASP A 66 -15.54 6.95 -12.92
CA ASP A 66 -16.49 7.85 -13.59
C ASP A 66 -16.80 9.09 -12.73
N GLY A 67 -16.06 9.30 -11.63
CA GLY A 67 -16.23 10.43 -10.71
C GLY A 67 -17.02 10.11 -9.45
N SER A 68 -17.91 9.12 -9.49
CA SER A 68 -18.70 8.66 -8.34
C SER A 68 -18.58 7.17 -8.05
N ARG A 69 -18.18 6.38 -9.06
CA ARG A 69 -18.10 4.92 -8.99
C ARG A 69 -16.81 4.37 -9.61
N LEU A 70 -16.29 3.32 -8.99
CA LEU A 70 -15.20 2.49 -9.48
C LEU A 70 -15.77 1.21 -10.09
N ARG A 71 -15.43 0.96 -11.36
CA ARG A 71 -15.96 -0.17 -12.13
C ARG A 71 -14.84 -0.97 -12.75
N ARG A 72 -14.90 -2.29 -12.62
CA ARG A 72 -14.06 -3.18 -13.43
C ARG A 72 -14.69 -3.36 -14.81
N THR A 73 -13.89 -3.09 -15.83
CA THR A 73 -14.24 -3.15 -17.26
C THR A 73 -13.29 -4.09 -17.99
N GLY A 74 -13.76 -4.71 -19.07
CA GLY A 74 -12.99 -5.67 -19.88
C GLY A 74 -13.68 -7.02 -20.03
N LEU A 75 -13.07 -7.91 -20.82
CA LEU A 75 -13.53 -9.30 -21.03
C LEU A 75 -13.45 -10.13 -19.73
N SER A 76 -12.61 -9.71 -18.79
CA SER A 76 -12.49 -10.28 -17.44
C SER A 76 -13.74 -10.14 -16.58
N ARG A 77 -14.69 -9.26 -16.96
CA ARG A 77 -15.94 -9.03 -16.21
C ARG A 77 -16.84 -10.26 -16.18
N PHE A 78 -16.77 -11.12 -17.20
CA PHE A 78 -17.67 -12.27 -17.33
C PHE A 78 -17.34 -13.40 -16.35
N GLY A 79 -16.06 -13.66 -16.07
CA GLY A 79 -15.64 -14.76 -15.18
C GLY A 79 -16.20 -14.67 -13.74
N PRO A 80 -15.93 -13.60 -12.97
CA PRO A 80 -16.41 -13.47 -11.60
C PRO A 80 -17.93 -13.31 -11.47
N ARG A 81 -18.58 -12.77 -12.51
CA ARG A 81 -20.03 -12.59 -12.54
C ARG A 81 -20.76 -13.92 -12.72
N VAL A 82 -20.19 -14.82 -13.52
CA VAL A 82 -20.74 -16.16 -13.77
C VAL A 82 -20.41 -17.12 -12.62
N LEU A 83 -19.21 -17.04 -12.02
CA LEU A 83 -18.76 -17.97 -10.97
C LEU A 83 -19.12 -17.54 -9.53
N PHE A 84 -19.20 -16.24 -9.23
CA PHE A 84 -19.29 -15.75 -7.85
C PHE A 84 -20.36 -14.66 -7.67
N ASN A 85 -21.15 -14.33 -8.70
CA ASN A 85 -22.15 -13.26 -8.72
C ASN A 85 -21.67 -11.92 -8.11
N ARG A 86 -20.38 -11.60 -8.23
CA ARG A 86 -19.79 -10.36 -7.70
C ARG A 86 -19.47 -9.41 -8.84
N SER A 87 -20.24 -8.33 -8.96
CA SER A 87 -19.83 -7.18 -9.77
C SER A 87 -18.99 -6.23 -8.92
N LEU A 88 -17.74 -5.98 -9.32
CA LEU A 88 -16.90 -4.91 -8.79
C LEU A 88 -17.38 -3.56 -9.36
N ASP A 89 -18.52 -3.09 -8.86
CA ASP A 89 -19.04 -1.71 -9.00
C ASP A 89 -19.16 -1.13 -7.59
N VAL A 90 -18.23 -0.25 -7.22
CA VAL A 90 -18.12 0.32 -5.86
C VAL A 90 -18.31 1.83 -5.94
N ALA A 91 -19.28 2.36 -5.20
CA ALA A 91 -19.46 3.80 -5.07
C ALA A 91 -18.40 4.40 -4.14
N VAL A 92 -17.95 5.62 -4.42
CA VAL A 92 -16.99 6.34 -3.57
C VAL A 92 -17.52 6.53 -2.15
N ALA A 93 -18.83 6.72 -2.01
CA ALA A 93 -19.49 6.83 -0.71
C ALA A 93 -19.38 5.53 0.12
N ASP A 94 -19.36 4.37 -0.53
CA ASP A 94 -19.28 3.05 0.12
C ASP A 94 -17.85 2.59 0.42
N ILE A 95 -16.84 3.36 0.01
CA ILE A 95 -15.45 3.10 0.40
C ILE A 95 -15.34 3.26 1.91
N GLU A 96 -14.77 2.25 2.57
CA GLU A 96 -14.60 2.19 4.02
C GLU A 96 -13.16 2.58 4.41
N SER A 97 -12.17 2.09 3.67
CA SER A 97 -10.76 2.39 3.91
C SER A 97 -9.95 2.39 2.61
N VAL A 98 -8.87 3.16 2.61
CA VAL A 98 -7.85 3.16 1.56
C VAL A 98 -6.48 3.03 2.21
N GLU A 99 -5.81 1.93 1.89
CA GLU A 99 -4.48 1.61 2.39
C GLU A 99 -3.46 1.65 1.26
N VAL A 100 -2.27 2.18 1.56
CA VAL A 100 -1.21 2.33 0.57
C VAL A 100 0.06 1.63 1.02
N THR A 101 0.43 0.61 0.23
CA THR A 101 1.70 -0.08 0.37
C THR A 101 2.70 0.43 -0.65
N SER A 102 3.91 0.77 -0.20
CA SER A 102 4.99 1.22 -1.07
C SER A 102 6.14 0.22 -1.08
N MET A 103 6.55 -0.20 -2.27
CA MET A 103 7.80 -0.93 -2.50
C MET A 103 8.85 0.05 -3.01
N ARG A 104 10.07 -0.08 -2.51
CA ARG A 104 11.19 0.77 -2.88
C ARG A 104 12.29 -0.04 -3.57
N THR A 105 12.90 0.55 -4.58
CA THR A 105 14.13 0.03 -5.21
C THR A 105 15.14 1.16 -5.29
N LEU A 106 16.33 0.94 -4.72
CA LEU A 106 17.41 1.92 -4.74
C LEU A 106 17.97 2.08 -6.16
N ARG A 107 18.29 3.31 -6.55
CA ARG A 107 18.95 3.65 -7.82
C ARG A 107 20.32 4.27 -7.55
N ARG A 108 21.15 4.35 -8.60
CA ARG A 108 22.43 5.08 -8.58
C ARG A 108 22.22 6.53 -8.11
N GLY A 109 23.18 7.06 -7.35
CA GLY A 109 23.14 8.42 -6.81
C GLY A 109 22.28 8.61 -5.56
N GLY A 110 21.81 7.52 -4.93
CA GLY A 110 20.99 7.59 -3.69
C GLY A 110 19.53 7.99 -3.92
N ASN A 111 19.08 8.01 -5.17
CA ASN A 111 17.67 8.18 -5.51
C ASN A 111 16.91 6.86 -5.31
N VAL A 112 15.62 6.97 -5.00
CA VAL A 112 14.74 5.82 -4.78
C VAL A 112 13.66 5.80 -5.84
N ARG A 113 13.32 4.61 -6.35
CA ARG A 113 12.10 4.44 -7.14
C ARG A 113 11.04 3.79 -6.28
N TYR A 114 9.92 4.48 -6.11
CA TYR A 114 8.75 3.94 -5.44
C TYR A 114 7.80 3.27 -6.43
N ARG A 115 7.24 2.14 -6.01
CA ARG A 115 6.08 1.49 -6.62
C ARG A 115 5.01 1.37 -5.55
N TYR A 116 3.89 2.03 -5.77
CA TYR A 116 2.75 2.03 -4.88
C TYR A 116 1.73 0.98 -5.31
N ARG A 117 1.09 0.37 -4.32
CA ARG A 117 -0.13 -0.42 -4.45
C ARG A 117 -1.16 0.23 -3.52
N VAL A 118 -2.33 0.49 -4.09
CA VAL A 118 -3.47 1.10 -3.39
C VAL A 118 -4.52 0.00 -3.26
N ASP A 119 -4.91 -0.27 -2.02
CA ASP A 119 -5.90 -1.26 -1.65
C ASP A 119 -7.11 -0.50 -1.09
N ILE A 120 -8.26 -0.65 -1.75
CA ILE A 120 -9.52 0.02 -1.38
C ILE A 120 -10.48 -1.02 -0.83
N GLY A 121 -10.88 -0.86 0.43
CA GLY A 121 -11.90 -1.68 1.08
C GLY A 121 -13.29 -1.05 0.96
N ALA A 122 -14.28 -1.84 0.53
CA ALA A 122 -15.69 -1.47 0.48
C ALA A 122 -16.55 -2.69 0.81
N GLY A 123 -16.86 -2.88 2.09
CA GLY A 123 -17.57 -4.07 2.58
C GLY A 123 -16.77 -5.34 2.30
N ASP A 124 -17.36 -6.28 1.55
CA ASP A 124 -16.69 -7.52 1.12
C ASP A 124 -15.82 -7.38 -0.12
N ALA A 125 -15.92 -6.24 -0.81
CA ALA A 125 -15.15 -6.00 -2.00
C ALA A 125 -13.86 -5.28 -1.64
N SER A 126 -12.73 -5.84 -2.06
CA SER A 126 -11.46 -5.13 -2.10
C SER A 126 -11.05 -4.88 -3.55
N ILE A 127 -10.66 -3.64 -3.84
CA ILE A 127 -10.14 -3.25 -5.15
C ILE A 127 -8.69 -2.85 -4.97
N THR A 128 -7.80 -3.59 -5.63
CA THR A 128 -6.37 -3.30 -5.65
C THR A 128 -5.93 -2.81 -7.02
N PHE A 129 -5.19 -1.72 -7.06
CA PHE A 129 -4.46 -1.29 -8.25
C PHE A 129 -3.05 -0.80 -7.90
N SER A 130 -2.14 -0.84 -8.86
CA SER A 130 -0.72 -0.57 -8.63
C SER A 130 -0.11 0.42 -9.62
N SER A 131 1.09 0.89 -9.29
CA SER A 131 1.84 1.86 -10.10
C SER A 131 2.07 1.38 -11.54
N GLY A 132 1.64 2.21 -12.48
CA GLY A 132 1.71 1.99 -13.93
C GLY A 132 1.48 3.28 -14.71
N ARG A 133 1.29 3.20 -16.03
CA ARG A 133 1.22 4.37 -16.93
C ARG A 133 0.17 5.41 -16.53
N ASN A 134 -1.03 4.96 -16.15
CA ASN A 134 -2.16 5.83 -15.82
C ASN A 134 -2.42 5.94 -14.30
N PHE A 135 -1.53 5.41 -13.47
CA PHE A 135 -1.71 5.36 -12.03
C PHE A 135 -1.87 6.75 -11.42
N ARG A 136 -0.98 7.68 -11.80
CA ARG A 136 -1.01 9.07 -11.30
C ARG A 136 -2.35 9.75 -11.59
N ARG A 137 -2.85 9.61 -12.82
CA ARG A 137 -4.15 10.18 -13.22
C ARG A 137 -5.30 9.59 -12.40
N MET A 138 -5.30 8.28 -12.13
CA MET A 138 -6.31 7.68 -11.25
C MET A 138 -6.22 8.22 -9.83
N VAL A 139 -5.02 8.32 -9.26
CA VAL A 139 -4.82 8.85 -7.91
C VAL A 139 -5.34 10.29 -7.78
N HIS A 140 -4.99 11.18 -8.71
CA HIS A 140 -5.45 12.57 -8.70
C HIS A 140 -6.96 12.73 -8.88
N GLU A 141 -7.60 11.85 -9.64
CA GLU A 141 -9.06 11.94 -9.83
C GLU A 141 -9.83 11.29 -8.67
N LEU A 142 -9.28 10.23 -8.06
CA LEU A 142 -9.96 9.41 -7.07
C LEU A 142 -9.74 9.90 -5.64
N LEU A 143 -8.49 10.03 -5.19
CA LEU A 143 -8.20 10.27 -3.76
C LEU A 143 -8.76 11.59 -3.22
N PRO A 144 -8.76 12.72 -3.97
CA PRO A 144 -9.39 13.95 -3.50
C PRO A 144 -10.90 13.86 -3.28
N ARG A 145 -11.58 12.87 -3.88
CA ARG A 145 -13.02 12.64 -3.72
C ARG A 145 -13.34 11.72 -2.54
N ILE A 146 -12.34 11.11 -1.93
CA ILE A 146 -12.48 10.26 -0.74
C ILE A 146 -12.20 11.14 0.47
N ALA A 147 -13.07 11.05 1.48
CA ALA A 147 -12.92 11.80 2.70
C ALA A 147 -11.63 11.41 3.45
N GLU A 148 -10.98 12.39 4.07
CA GLU A 148 -9.64 12.21 4.67
C GLU A 148 -9.62 11.16 5.78
N HIS A 149 -10.68 11.05 6.58
CA HIS A 149 -10.84 10.04 7.62
C HIS A 149 -11.01 8.61 7.08
N LYS A 150 -10.89 8.37 5.77
CA LYS A 150 -10.82 7.04 5.13
C LYS A 150 -9.44 6.74 4.56
N LEU A 151 -8.58 7.74 4.45
CA LEU A 151 -7.26 7.66 3.85
C LEU A 151 -6.21 7.44 4.94
N ASP A 152 -5.33 6.46 4.77
CA ASP A 152 -4.12 6.37 5.60
C ASP A 152 -3.15 7.54 5.33
N ALA A 153 -2.19 7.76 6.22
CA ALA A 153 -1.18 8.81 6.04
C ALA A 153 -0.48 8.77 4.66
N ARG A 154 -0.24 7.58 4.11
CA ARG A 154 0.43 7.41 2.80
C ARG A 154 -0.49 7.73 1.62
N ALA A 155 -1.78 7.44 1.71
CA ALA A 155 -2.80 7.83 0.74
C ALA A 155 -2.92 9.35 0.69
N CYS A 156 -2.89 10.02 1.84
CA CYS A 156 -2.83 11.47 1.90
C CYS A 156 -1.56 12.00 1.21
N GLU A 157 -0.39 11.42 1.47
CA GLU A 157 0.86 11.82 0.77
C GLU A 157 0.79 11.59 -0.74
N LEU A 158 0.15 10.51 -1.21
CA LEU A 158 -0.07 10.28 -2.63
C LEU A 158 -1.05 11.28 -3.25
N ARG A 159 -2.12 11.61 -2.53
CA ARG A 159 -3.12 12.61 -2.95
C ARG A 159 -2.44 13.96 -3.17
N ASP A 160 -1.58 14.35 -2.23
CA ASP A 160 -1.05 15.71 -2.13
C ASP A 160 0.25 15.91 -2.92
N HIS A 161 1.11 14.87 -3.03
CA HIS A 161 2.51 15.01 -3.50
C HIS A 161 2.91 14.06 -4.65
N LEU A 162 1.98 13.33 -5.27
CA LEU A 162 2.31 12.45 -6.40
C LEU A 162 2.48 13.22 -7.72
N VAL A 163 3.54 14.01 -7.83
CA VAL A 163 3.82 14.86 -8.99
C VAL A 163 4.77 14.17 -9.99
N GLU A 164 4.77 14.60 -11.25
CA GLU A 164 5.71 14.09 -12.26
C GLU A 164 7.14 14.56 -11.99
N LEU A 165 8.12 13.65 -12.04
CA LEU A 165 9.53 13.94 -11.77
C LEU A 165 10.09 15.14 -12.56
N LYS A 166 9.65 15.34 -13.81
CA LYS A 166 10.08 16.49 -14.62
C LYS A 166 9.63 17.81 -14.00
N VAL A 167 8.37 17.88 -13.57
CA VAL A 167 7.78 19.07 -12.93
C VAL A 167 8.45 19.31 -11.59
N VAL A 168 8.61 18.27 -10.77
CA VAL A 168 9.29 18.37 -9.46
C VAL A 168 10.72 18.90 -9.61
N ARG A 169 11.47 18.43 -10.62
CA ARG A 169 12.83 18.92 -10.88
C ARG A 169 12.87 20.37 -11.36
N ALA A 170 11.90 20.77 -12.19
CA ALA A 170 11.81 22.15 -12.65
C ALA A 170 11.48 23.10 -11.48
N GLU A 171 10.56 22.71 -10.60
CA GLU A 171 10.22 23.47 -9.39
C GLU A 171 11.39 23.54 -8.41
N ALA A 172 12.09 22.42 -8.20
CA ALA A 172 13.29 22.41 -7.36
C ALA A 172 14.39 23.34 -7.91
N ALA A 173 14.59 23.36 -9.22
CA ALA A 173 15.54 24.28 -9.87
C ALA A 173 15.12 25.75 -9.72
N ARG A 174 13.83 26.07 -9.84
CA ARG A 174 13.29 27.42 -9.60
C ARG A 174 13.54 27.89 -8.17
N LEU A 175 13.44 26.99 -7.20
CA LEU A 175 13.73 27.26 -5.78
C LEU A 175 15.23 27.21 -5.45
N GLY A 176 16.10 27.08 -6.45
CA GLY A 176 17.56 27.07 -6.31
C GLY A 176 18.09 25.84 -5.57
N ILE A 177 17.37 24.71 -5.58
CA ILE A 177 17.80 23.46 -4.97
C ILE A 177 18.74 22.76 -5.96
N ALA A 178 19.98 22.52 -5.52
CA ALA A 178 21.01 21.92 -6.36
C ALA A 178 20.66 20.48 -6.80
N SER A 179 21.28 20.05 -7.90
CA SER A 179 21.15 18.67 -8.36
C SER A 179 21.81 17.69 -7.38
N ALA A 180 21.38 16.44 -7.40
CA ALA A 180 21.94 15.42 -6.51
C ALA A 180 23.47 15.23 -6.66
N SER A 181 24.02 15.43 -7.86
CA SER A 181 25.46 15.35 -8.10
C SER A 181 26.24 16.49 -7.44
N VAL A 182 25.69 17.71 -7.46
CA VAL A 182 26.31 18.86 -6.78
C VAL A 182 26.28 18.66 -5.27
N LEU A 183 25.15 18.19 -4.73
CA LEU A 183 24.99 17.92 -3.30
C LEU A 183 25.89 16.77 -2.78
N ASP A 184 26.37 15.90 -3.65
CA ASP A 184 27.33 14.87 -3.27
C ASP A 184 28.74 15.43 -3.13
N ASN A 185 29.13 16.36 -4.00
CA ASN A 185 30.41 17.04 -3.94
C ASN A 185 30.49 18.03 -2.77
N THR A 186 29.36 18.62 -2.36
CA THR A 186 29.34 19.56 -1.23
C THR A 186 29.46 18.91 0.15
N LYS A 187 29.25 17.59 0.30
CA LYS A 187 29.41 16.93 1.62
C LYS A 187 30.84 16.99 2.16
N GLU A 188 31.82 17.09 1.27
CA GLU A 188 33.23 17.32 1.65
C GLU A 188 33.50 18.77 2.04
N ALA A 189 32.78 19.73 1.42
CA ALA A 189 32.89 21.17 1.70
C ALA A 189 32.07 21.60 2.93
N GLU A 190 30.91 21.00 3.18
CA GLU A 190 30.02 21.28 4.31
C GLU A 190 30.70 20.98 5.66
N ARG A 191 31.53 19.93 5.75
CA ARG A 191 32.36 19.68 6.95
C ARG A 191 33.32 20.83 7.28
N ARG A 192 33.74 21.61 6.28
CA ARG A 192 34.60 22.79 6.47
C ARG A 192 33.79 24.05 6.82
N ILE A 193 32.59 24.20 6.26
CA ILE A 193 31.71 25.37 6.43
C ILE A 193 30.93 25.33 7.76
N GLU A 194 30.55 24.15 8.26
CA GLU A 194 29.86 23.99 9.55
C GLU A 194 30.68 24.55 10.74
N LYS A 195 32.01 24.63 10.60
CA LYS A 195 32.94 25.21 11.58
C LYS A 195 32.93 26.76 11.59
N HIS A 196 32.42 27.41 10.54
CA HIS A 196 32.36 28.88 10.43
C HIS A 196 30.95 29.46 10.61
N ARG A 197 29.90 28.65 10.52
CA ARG A 197 28.50 29.11 10.59
C ARG A 197 27.93 29.22 12.00
N ARG A 198 28.69 28.85 13.03
CA ARG A 198 28.33 29.03 14.44
C ARG A 198 28.48 30.48 14.92
N ASP A 199 29.27 31.31 14.23
CA ASP A 199 29.62 32.66 14.68
C ASP A 199 28.96 33.78 13.84
N GLY A 200 28.03 33.43 12.94
CA GLY A 200 27.42 34.39 12.02
C GLY A 200 25.93 34.18 11.83
N SER A 201 25.12 34.47 12.85
CA SER A 201 23.71 34.78 12.64
C SER A 201 23.60 36.22 12.16
N SER A 202 23.86 36.44 10.87
CA SER A 202 23.55 37.71 10.22
C SER A 202 22.07 37.79 9.93
N ASP A 203 21.57 38.98 10.16
CA ASP A 203 20.20 39.42 10.17
C ASP A 203 19.43 39.26 8.83
N SER A 204 18.10 39.29 8.96
CA SER A 204 17.14 39.78 7.97
C SER A 204 17.22 39.24 6.51
N SER A 205 16.60 38.09 6.26
CA SER A 205 15.59 38.03 5.19
C SER A 205 14.27 38.03 5.93
N GLU A 206 13.43 39.03 5.68
CA GLU A 206 12.01 39.04 6.04
C GLU A 206 11.47 37.60 6.01
N LYS A 207 11.02 37.07 7.15
CA LYS A 207 10.61 35.67 7.28
C LYS A 207 9.41 35.47 6.40
N ASP A 208 9.63 35.04 5.16
CA ASP A 208 8.57 34.78 4.20
C ASP A 208 7.97 33.39 4.50
N PRO A 209 6.82 33.32 5.19
CA PRO A 209 6.19 32.04 5.50
C PRO A 209 5.71 31.33 4.23
N GLU A 210 5.43 32.07 3.15
CA GLU A 210 5.00 31.51 1.87
C GLU A 210 6.16 30.80 1.20
N ARG A 211 7.35 31.41 1.20
CA ARG A 211 8.58 30.76 0.71
C ARG A 211 8.90 29.49 1.49
N ALA A 212 8.72 29.49 2.82
CA ALA A 212 8.86 28.28 3.63
C ALA A 212 7.84 27.21 3.20
N ALA A 213 6.57 27.58 3.02
CA ALA A 213 5.53 26.66 2.56
C ALA A 213 5.82 26.07 1.16
N LEU A 214 6.33 26.88 0.23
CA LEU A 214 6.74 26.44 -1.11
C LEU A 214 7.91 25.46 -1.05
N LEU A 215 8.96 25.78 -0.27
CA LEU A 215 10.10 24.89 -0.07
C LEU A 215 9.67 23.56 0.58
N ARG A 216 8.79 23.62 1.59
CA ARG A 216 8.20 22.45 2.25
C ARG A 216 7.42 21.57 1.26
N ARG A 217 6.55 22.17 0.44
CA ARG A 217 5.80 21.43 -0.60
C ARG A 217 6.74 20.76 -1.60
N CYS A 218 7.69 21.52 -2.15
CA CYS A 218 8.70 20.98 -3.07
C CYS A 218 9.52 19.85 -2.42
N ALA A 219 9.85 19.97 -1.13
CA ALA A 219 10.56 18.94 -0.40
C ALA A 219 9.78 17.62 -0.31
N ASN A 220 8.46 17.68 -0.07
CA ASN A 220 7.59 16.51 -0.09
C ASN A 220 7.45 15.92 -1.50
N ASP A 221 7.30 16.75 -2.52
CA ASP A 221 7.22 16.30 -3.92
C ASP A 221 8.53 15.59 -4.33
N LEU A 222 9.68 16.14 -3.96
CA LEU A 222 11.00 15.53 -4.14
C LEU A 222 11.12 14.20 -3.39
N ARG A 223 10.57 14.11 -2.17
CA ARG A 223 10.55 12.87 -1.39
C ARG A 223 9.72 11.79 -2.09
N MET A 224 8.50 12.11 -2.53
CA MET A 224 7.61 11.16 -3.22
C MET A 224 8.12 10.77 -4.60
N ALA A 225 8.86 11.66 -5.27
CA ALA A 225 9.60 11.38 -6.49
C ALA A 225 10.88 10.53 -6.25
N GLY A 226 11.32 10.41 -4.99
CA GLY A 226 12.48 9.64 -4.56
C GLY A 226 13.83 10.35 -4.69
N CYS A 227 13.82 11.66 -4.88
CA CYS A 227 15.00 12.53 -4.85
C CYS A 227 15.34 12.95 -3.41
N LEU A 228 15.70 11.97 -2.57
CA LEU A 228 15.81 12.14 -1.11
C LEU A 228 16.88 13.14 -0.65
N LYS A 229 17.96 13.32 -1.42
CA LYS A 229 19.03 14.30 -1.10
C LYS A 229 18.55 15.74 -1.33
N GLN A 230 17.92 15.98 -2.47
CA GLN A 230 17.35 17.28 -2.82
C GLN A 230 16.21 17.65 -1.86
N SER A 231 15.37 16.66 -1.52
CA SER A 231 14.33 16.82 -0.50
C SER A 231 14.93 17.24 0.86
N ALA A 232 16.05 16.64 1.28
CA ALA A 232 16.71 17.02 2.53
C ALA A 232 17.21 18.47 2.53
N GLU A 233 17.78 18.93 1.41
CA GLU A 233 18.21 20.33 1.26
C GLU A 233 17.02 21.30 1.26
N ALA A 234 15.93 20.96 0.59
CA ALA A 234 14.70 21.75 0.59
C ALA A 234 14.10 21.88 2.00
N PHE A 235 14.01 20.78 2.74
CA PHE A 235 13.57 20.81 4.14
C PHE A 235 14.55 21.57 5.03
N ARG A 236 15.87 21.43 4.85
CA ARG A 236 16.87 22.20 5.60
C ARG A 236 16.63 23.70 5.42
N ARG A 237 16.48 24.17 4.18
CA ARG A 237 16.21 25.60 3.89
C ARG A 237 14.91 26.07 4.48
N SER A 238 13.85 25.29 4.38
CA SER A 238 12.56 25.65 4.95
C SER A 238 12.60 25.68 6.50
N LEU A 239 13.39 24.82 7.15
CA LEU A 239 13.50 24.77 8.62
C LEU A 239 14.30 25.96 9.15
N LEU A 240 15.21 26.53 8.34
CA LEU A 240 15.90 27.77 8.69
C LEU A 240 14.93 28.97 8.74
N ILE A 241 13.89 28.97 7.91
CA ILE A 241 12.89 30.04 7.87
C ILE A 241 11.83 29.83 8.97
N ALA A 242 11.28 28.62 9.07
CA ALA A 242 10.21 28.27 10.00
C ALA A 242 10.61 27.12 10.95
N PRO A 243 11.56 27.33 11.89
CA PRO A 243 12.09 26.27 12.75
C PRO A 243 11.08 25.72 13.78
N GLN A 244 10.00 26.46 14.05
CA GLN A 244 9.01 26.12 15.08
C GLN A 244 7.71 25.51 14.51
N ASP A 245 7.55 25.45 13.18
CA ASP A 245 6.35 24.89 12.56
C ASP A 245 6.27 23.36 12.80
N GLY A 246 5.29 22.94 13.59
CA GLY A 246 5.08 21.53 13.94
C GLY A 246 4.78 20.65 12.73
N ARG A 247 4.01 21.14 11.75
CA ARG A 247 3.67 20.40 10.52
C ARG A 247 4.91 20.20 9.67
N MET A 248 5.73 21.23 9.56
CA MET A 248 7.00 21.15 8.86
C MET A 248 7.92 20.09 9.48
N ILE A 249 8.05 20.10 10.81
CA ILE A 249 8.89 19.13 11.54
C ILE A 249 8.36 17.70 11.35
N TYR A 250 7.04 17.51 11.35
CA TYR A 250 6.41 16.22 11.05
C TYR A 250 6.80 15.71 9.66
N GLU A 251 6.65 16.52 8.63
CA GLU A 251 6.97 16.14 7.24
C GLU A 251 8.48 15.89 7.05
N TYR A 252 9.33 16.65 7.75
CA TYR A 252 10.76 16.34 7.81
C TYR A 252 11.03 14.98 8.48
N GLY A 253 10.29 14.62 9.54
CA GLY A 253 10.30 13.30 10.13
C GLY A 253 9.95 12.19 9.12
N ARG A 254 8.95 12.43 8.26
CA ARG A 254 8.56 11.51 7.16
C ARG A 254 9.68 11.34 6.13
N LEU A 255 10.44 12.41 5.81
CA LEU A 255 11.66 12.29 4.99
C LEU A 255 12.71 11.43 5.69
N LEU A 256 13.00 11.69 6.97
CA LEU A 256 13.99 10.92 7.73
C LEU A 256 13.63 9.44 7.75
N LYS A 257 12.35 9.09 7.92
CA LYS A 257 11.87 7.71 7.78
C LYS A 257 12.12 7.15 6.38
N SER A 258 11.83 7.93 5.34
CA SER A 258 12.05 7.52 3.94
C SER A 258 13.53 7.21 3.68
N GLN A 259 14.44 8.05 4.20
CA GLN A 259 15.89 7.83 4.14
C GLN A 259 16.34 6.64 4.99
N ALA A 260 15.89 6.54 6.24
CA ALA A 260 16.20 5.43 7.14
C ALA A 260 15.85 4.09 6.50
N SER A 261 14.68 4.05 5.88
CA SER A 261 14.19 2.83 5.26
C SER A 261 14.92 2.55 3.93
N ALA A 262 15.22 3.56 3.12
CA ALA A 262 15.95 3.39 1.86
C ALA A 262 17.41 2.96 2.05
N PHE A 263 18.08 3.48 3.08
CA PHE A 263 19.51 3.23 3.36
C PHE A 263 19.76 2.23 4.49
N GLY A 264 18.71 1.70 5.13
CA GLY A 264 18.85 0.74 6.24
C GLY A 264 19.50 1.34 7.50
N ASN A 265 19.27 2.62 7.80
CA ASN A 265 19.98 3.33 8.87
C ASN A 265 19.08 3.52 10.11
N ALA A 266 19.37 2.78 11.18
CA ALA A 266 18.63 2.84 12.45
C ALA A 266 18.74 4.22 13.15
N ARG A 267 19.88 4.91 13.03
CA ARG A 267 20.06 6.25 13.61
C ARG A 267 19.13 7.27 12.96
N LEU A 268 18.90 7.18 11.64
CA LEU A 268 17.92 8.02 10.95
C LEU A 268 16.49 7.71 11.38
N LEU A 269 16.17 6.45 11.66
CA LEU A 269 14.87 6.07 12.23
C LEU A 269 14.68 6.69 13.62
N GLY A 270 15.69 6.63 14.49
CA GLY A 270 15.66 7.30 15.79
C GLY A 270 15.43 8.82 15.68
N ARG A 271 16.11 9.48 14.72
CA ARG A 271 15.89 10.91 14.42
C ARG A 271 14.48 11.18 13.89
N ALA A 272 13.91 10.29 13.09
CA ALA A 272 12.52 10.41 12.63
C ALA A 272 11.54 10.37 13.81
N CYS A 273 11.70 9.42 14.74
CA CYS A 273 10.88 9.35 15.95
C CYS A 273 11.05 10.59 16.84
N ALA A 274 12.25 11.14 16.96
CA ALA A 274 12.50 12.38 17.69
C ALA A 274 11.82 13.59 17.03
N ALA A 275 11.84 13.67 15.69
CA ALA A 275 11.13 14.70 14.93
C ALA A 275 9.62 14.61 15.13
N LEU A 276 9.03 13.41 15.10
CA LEU A 276 7.60 13.22 15.41
C LEU A 276 7.23 13.70 16.82
N LYS A 277 8.07 13.38 17.82
CA LYS A 277 7.87 13.88 19.19
C LYS A 277 7.92 15.41 19.22
N LEU A 278 8.92 16.00 18.59
CA LEU A 278 9.07 17.46 18.52
C LEU A 278 7.88 18.13 17.82
N ALA A 279 7.41 17.57 16.70
CA ALA A 279 6.23 18.05 15.99
C ALA A 279 4.99 18.08 16.89
N SER A 280 4.75 16.99 17.65
CA SER A 280 3.61 16.91 18.58
C SER A 280 3.67 17.90 19.75
N MET A 281 4.87 18.39 20.09
CA MET A 281 5.04 19.42 21.12
C MET A 281 4.86 20.83 20.53
N ARG A 282 5.19 21.02 19.25
CA ARG A 282 5.09 22.32 18.55
C ARG A 282 3.69 22.63 18.02
N ALA A 283 2.88 21.60 17.80
CA ALA A 283 1.48 21.74 17.39
C ALA A 283 0.56 20.93 18.34
N PRO A 284 0.43 21.33 19.62
CA PRO A 284 -0.34 20.58 20.61
C PRO A 284 -1.85 20.61 20.36
N ASN A 285 -2.36 21.63 19.65
CA ASN A 285 -3.79 21.87 19.45
C ASN A 285 -4.26 21.48 18.03
N GLU A 286 -3.41 20.84 17.23
CA GLU A 286 -3.79 20.37 15.88
C GLU A 286 -4.16 18.87 15.92
N ALA A 287 -5.41 18.55 16.25
CA ALA A 287 -5.90 17.16 16.35
C ALA A 287 -5.55 16.30 15.11
N ARG A 288 -5.80 16.82 13.91
CA ARG A 288 -5.47 16.12 12.64
C ARG A 288 -3.97 15.83 12.47
N LEU A 289 -3.10 16.74 12.94
CA LEU A 289 -1.66 16.51 12.89
C LEU A 289 -1.25 15.47 13.94
N LEU A 290 -1.85 15.51 15.13
CA LEU A 290 -1.65 14.49 16.16
C LEU A 290 -2.08 13.11 15.67
N GLU A 291 -3.24 12.97 15.03
CA GLU A 291 -3.69 11.71 14.39
C GLU A 291 -2.62 11.16 13.43
N ARG A 292 -2.14 11.99 12.50
CA ARG A 292 -1.09 11.63 11.53
C ARG A 292 0.25 11.27 12.19
N ILE A 293 0.59 11.91 13.30
CA ILE A 293 1.77 11.57 14.11
C ILE A 293 1.56 10.21 14.79
N GLY A 294 0.37 9.95 15.34
CA GLY A 294 0.00 8.67 15.94
C GLY A 294 0.07 7.51 14.93
N GLU A 295 -0.53 7.68 13.75
CA GLU A 295 -0.43 6.73 12.64
C GLU A 295 1.03 6.48 12.23
N SER A 296 1.85 7.52 12.23
CA SER A 296 3.28 7.40 11.91
C SER A 296 4.06 6.64 12.99
N PHE A 297 3.70 6.77 14.27
CA PHE A 297 4.29 5.96 15.34
C PHE A 297 3.91 4.48 15.23
N LEU A 298 2.66 4.17 14.86
CA LEU A 298 2.25 2.79 14.52
C LEU A 298 3.06 2.25 13.33
N GLU A 299 3.20 3.03 12.26
CA GLU A 299 4.03 2.66 11.10
C GLU A 299 5.50 2.42 11.48
N TYR A 300 5.98 3.04 12.56
CA TYR A 300 7.37 2.93 13.02
C TYR A 300 7.53 1.85 14.09
N CYS A 301 6.48 1.07 14.36
CA CYS A 301 6.41 0.01 15.36
C CYS A 301 6.61 0.51 16.81
N ASP A 302 6.06 1.68 17.15
CA ASP A 302 6.07 2.22 18.51
C ASP A 302 4.63 2.51 19.02
N PRO A 303 3.87 1.45 19.38
CA PRO A 303 2.48 1.59 19.81
C PRO A 303 2.33 2.36 21.12
N ALA A 304 3.33 2.30 22.02
CA ALA A 304 3.30 3.02 23.29
C ALA A 304 3.28 4.54 23.11
N ARG A 305 4.09 5.08 22.19
CA ARG A 305 4.02 6.51 21.83
C ARG A 305 2.77 6.84 21.02
N ALA A 306 2.33 5.95 20.12
CA ALA A 306 1.11 6.14 19.36
C ALA A 306 -0.12 6.32 20.28
N SER A 307 -0.29 5.45 21.30
CA SER A 307 -1.38 5.55 22.29
C SER A 307 -1.43 6.93 22.96
N LYS A 308 -0.27 7.44 23.40
CA LYS A 308 -0.19 8.77 24.05
C LYS A 308 -0.60 9.89 23.10
N ILE A 309 -0.20 9.80 21.84
CA ILE A 309 -0.53 10.83 20.85
C ILE A 309 -2.01 10.77 20.44
N PHE A 310 -2.58 9.58 20.25
CA PHE A 310 -4.01 9.46 19.93
C PHE A 310 -4.91 9.92 21.08
N ARG A 311 -4.55 9.63 22.34
CA ARG A 311 -5.26 10.20 23.50
C ARG A 311 -5.21 11.73 23.50
N ARG A 312 -4.05 12.33 23.24
CA ARG A 312 -3.94 13.78 23.07
C ARG A 312 -4.76 14.31 21.89
N ALA A 313 -4.87 13.56 20.80
CA ALA A 313 -5.74 13.94 19.69
C ALA A 313 -7.22 13.98 20.13
N LEU A 314 -7.66 13.02 20.95
CA LEU A 314 -9.00 12.99 21.53
C LEU A 314 -9.24 14.07 22.59
N GLU A 315 -8.21 14.48 23.34
CA GLU A 315 -8.29 15.63 24.25
C GLU A 315 -8.53 16.95 23.50
N VAL A 316 -8.07 17.05 22.24
CA VAL A 316 -8.27 18.23 21.38
C VAL A 316 -9.56 18.14 20.58
N ASP A 317 -9.90 16.94 20.09
CA ASP A 317 -11.12 16.64 19.34
C ASP A 317 -11.69 15.29 19.80
N GLU A 318 -12.67 15.35 20.72
CA GLU A 318 -13.33 14.18 21.30
C GLU A 318 -14.03 13.31 20.24
N ASN A 319 -14.39 13.91 19.09
CA ASN A 319 -15.07 13.23 17.98
C ASN A 319 -14.10 12.75 16.88
N SER A 320 -12.80 12.66 17.19
CA SER A 320 -11.81 12.14 16.24
C SER A 320 -11.98 10.62 16.03
N TYR A 321 -12.67 10.27 14.94
CA TYR A 321 -12.81 8.89 14.46
C TYR A 321 -11.45 8.21 14.24
N ARG A 322 -10.49 8.93 13.66
CA ARG A 322 -9.15 8.41 13.37
C ARG A 322 -8.36 8.10 14.63
N ALA A 323 -8.48 8.94 15.67
CA ALA A 323 -7.82 8.67 16.93
C ALA A 323 -8.42 7.47 17.67
N GLN A 324 -9.75 7.28 17.66
CA GLN A 324 -10.38 6.08 18.23
C GLN A 324 -9.96 4.80 17.51
N VAL A 325 -9.96 4.80 16.17
CA VAL A 325 -9.46 3.65 15.38
C VAL A 325 -7.98 3.40 15.66
N GLY A 326 -7.16 4.46 15.75
CA GLY A 326 -5.75 4.34 16.12
C GLY A 326 -5.52 3.74 17.50
N LEU A 327 -6.37 4.04 18.50
CA LEU A 327 -6.32 3.40 19.81
C LEU A 327 -6.76 1.93 19.77
N ALA A 328 -7.74 1.58 18.93
CA ALA A 328 -8.11 0.19 18.69
C ALA A 328 -6.93 -0.60 18.08
N GLU A 329 -6.22 -0.02 17.11
CA GLU A 329 -5.01 -0.61 16.50
C GLU A 329 -3.87 -0.78 17.52
N VAL A 330 -3.67 0.19 18.41
CA VAL A 330 -2.71 0.06 19.52
C VAL A 330 -3.12 -1.10 20.44
N ALA A 331 -4.38 -1.14 20.89
CA ALA A 331 -4.87 -2.20 21.75
C ALA A 331 -4.76 -3.59 21.10
N LEU A 332 -4.95 -3.67 19.78
CA LEU A 332 -4.72 -4.90 19.00
C LEU A 332 -3.26 -5.34 19.04
N SER A 333 -2.32 -4.41 18.87
CA SER A 333 -0.89 -4.72 18.93
C SER A 333 -0.44 -5.22 20.32
N GLU A 334 -1.20 -4.87 21.37
CA GLU A 334 -0.98 -5.30 22.74
C GLU A 334 -1.79 -6.56 23.12
N GLY A 335 -2.63 -7.08 22.22
CA GLY A 335 -3.49 -8.25 22.46
C GLY A 335 -4.68 -7.99 23.39
N LYS A 336 -5.03 -6.73 23.66
CA LYS A 336 -6.08 -6.34 24.63
C LYS A 336 -7.45 -6.27 23.97
N LEU A 337 -8.04 -7.42 23.63
CA LEU A 337 -9.30 -7.50 22.86
C LEU A 337 -10.46 -6.68 23.45
N ALA A 338 -10.64 -6.66 24.77
CA ALA A 338 -11.67 -5.84 25.42
C ALA A 338 -11.54 -4.33 25.09
N HIS A 339 -10.31 -3.81 25.06
CA HIS A 339 -10.05 -2.41 24.71
C HIS A 339 -10.28 -2.15 23.22
N VAL A 340 -9.98 -3.13 22.37
CA VAL A 340 -10.27 -3.05 20.93
C VAL A 340 -11.77 -2.90 20.67
N ILE A 341 -12.57 -3.74 21.33
CA ILE A 341 -14.04 -3.69 21.24
C ILE A 341 -14.55 -2.34 21.71
N HIS A 342 -14.05 -1.85 22.85
CA HIS A 342 -14.41 -0.54 23.39
C HIS A 342 -14.14 0.60 22.41
N HIS A 343 -12.91 0.70 21.88
CA HIS A 343 -12.54 1.76 20.95
C HIS A 343 -13.28 1.69 19.61
N TYR A 344 -13.56 0.49 19.08
CA TYR A 344 -14.39 0.39 17.88
C TYR A 344 -15.86 0.73 18.15
N ASN A 345 -16.41 0.39 19.31
CA ASN A 345 -17.77 0.82 19.69
C ASN A 345 -17.87 2.34 19.80
N ASP A 346 -16.87 3.00 20.38
CA ASP A 346 -16.80 4.46 20.39
C ASP A 346 -16.64 5.03 18.98
N ALA A 347 -15.80 4.41 18.14
CA ALA A 347 -15.66 4.79 16.74
C ALA A 347 -16.98 4.66 15.95
N VAL A 348 -17.85 3.69 16.27
CA VAL A 348 -19.20 3.58 15.69
C VAL A 348 -20.08 4.77 16.08
N ARG A 349 -19.98 5.25 17.33
CA ARG A 349 -20.76 6.39 17.83
C ARG A 349 -20.37 7.72 17.18
N ILE A 350 -19.08 7.93 16.94
CA ILE A 350 -18.54 9.18 16.36
C ILE A 350 -18.33 9.12 14.85
N ALA A 351 -18.71 8.02 14.19
CA ALA A 351 -18.46 7.77 12.78
C ALA A 351 -18.99 8.90 11.87
N PRO A 352 -18.14 9.56 11.05
CA PRO A 352 -18.57 10.67 10.19
C PRO A 352 -19.50 10.26 9.05
N ASP A 353 -19.48 9.00 8.63
CA ASP A 353 -20.35 8.49 7.59
C ASP A 353 -20.72 7.01 7.77
N LYS A 354 -21.74 6.57 7.03
CA LYS A 354 -22.28 5.21 7.12
C LYS A 354 -21.26 4.13 6.74
N ALA A 355 -20.31 4.40 5.83
CA ALA A 355 -19.36 3.39 5.40
C ALA A 355 -18.34 3.09 6.50
N VAL A 356 -17.77 4.12 7.12
CA VAL A 356 -16.85 3.93 8.23
C VAL A 356 -17.55 3.42 9.49
N ALA A 357 -18.82 3.80 9.73
CA ALA A 357 -19.64 3.20 10.79
C ALA A 357 -19.83 1.69 10.60
N ARG A 358 -20.09 1.23 9.36
CA ARG A 358 -20.19 -0.19 9.04
C ARG A 358 -18.87 -0.92 9.25
N LEU A 359 -17.74 -0.32 8.87
CA LEU A 359 -16.41 -0.88 9.11
C LEU A 359 -16.15 -1.03 10.62
N ALA A 360 -16.30 0.05 11.39
CA ALA A 360 -16.06 0.04 12.83
C ALA A 360 -16.97 -0.98 13.55
N ARG A 361 -18.25 -1.06 13.17
CA ARG A 361 -19.18 -2.05 13.72
C ARG A 361 -18.74 -3.48 13.39
N ARG A 362 -18.37 -3.73 12.14
CA ARG A 362 -17.89 -5.05 11.71
C ARG A 362 -16.64 -5.48 12.48
N GLU A 363 -15.70 -4.57 12.73
CA GLU A 363 -14.51 -4.88 13.54
C GLU A 363 -14.89 -5.08 15.01
N ALA A 364 -15.77 -4.26 15.59
CA ALA A 364 -16.24 -4.43 16.98
C ALA A 364 -16.92 -5.79 17.19
N ASP A 365 -17.85 -6.17 16.30
CA ASP A 365 -18.56 -7.45 16.34
C ASP A 365 -17.59 -8.62 16.18
N TYR A 366 -16.62 -8.50 15.27
CA TYR A 366 -15.59 -9.51 15.05
C TYR A 366 -14.74 -9.74 16.30
N TYR A 367 -14.21 -8.66 16.90
CA TYR A 367 -13.39 -8.78 18.10
C TYR A 367 -14.20 -9.17 19.34
N SER A 368 -15.48 -8.81 19.40
CA SER A 368 -16.38 -9.27 20.47
C SER A 368 -16.58 -10.78 20.42
N ARG A 369 -16.77 -11.36 19.23
CA ARG A 369 -16.84 -12.83 19.09
C ARG A 369 -15.52 -13.48 19.44
N LEU A 370 -14.41 -12.92 18.95
CA LEU A 370 -13.08 -13.41 19.25
C LEU A 370 -12.76 -13.42 20.76
N ASN A 371 -13.31 -12.47 21.51
CA ASN A 371 -13.11 -12.34 22.95
C ASN A 371 -14.06 -13.24 23.77
N ASN A 372 -15.29 -13.44 23.32
CA ASN A 372 -16.35 -14.08 24.12
C ASN A 372 -16.60 -15.55 23.77
N ASP A 373 -16.20 -15.99 22.57
CA ASP A 373 -16.46 -17.35 22.06
C ASP A 373 -15.11 -18.07 21.81
N GLU A 374 -14.79 -19.00 22.71
CA GLU A 374 -13.56 -19.80 22.64
C GLU A 374 -13.53 -20.70 21.40
N ASP A 375 -14.67 -21.23 20.96
CA ASP A 375 -14.77 -22.07 19.77
C ASP A 375 -14.50 -21.25 18.51
N TYR A 376 -15.04 -20.03 18.45
CA TYR A 376 -14.76 -19.08 17.38
C TYR A 376 -13.28 -18.68 17.35
N LEU A 377 -12.70 -18.37 18.52
CA LEU A 377 -11.26 -18.09 18.64
C LEU A 377 -10.42 -19.27 18.14
N ALA A 378 -10.72 -20.49 18.58
CA ALA A 378 -10.02 -21.68 18.12
C ALA A 378 -10.17 -21.90 16.61
N ALA A 379 -11.35 -21.66 16.05
CA ALA A 379 -11.58 -21.74 14.60
C ALA A 379 -10.77 -20.70 13.82
N GLU A 380 -10.70 -19.46 14.31
CA GLU A 380 -9.93 -18.40 13.67
C GLU A 380 -8.43 -18.64 13.79
N LEU A 381 -7.93 -19.11 14.93
CA LEU A 381 -6.53 -19.53 15.09
C LEU A 381 -6.17 -20.68 14.15
N ARG A 382 -7.05 -21.70 14.02
CA ARG A 382 -6.87 -22.77 13.02
C ARG A 382 -6.79 -22.18 11.62
N ARG A 383 -7.72 -21.30 11.25
CA ARG A 383 -7.75 -20.64 9.94
C ARG A 383 -6.47 -19.84 9.67
N MET A 384 -5.98 -19.08 10.64
CA MET A 384 -4.72 -18.32 10.53
C MET A 384 -3.52 -19.25 10.34
N ASN A 385 -3.45 -20.33 11.12
CA ASN A 385 -2.40 -21.36 10.95
C ASN A 385 -2.45 -22.01 9.56
N TRP A 386 -3.65 -22.35 9.07
CA TRP A 386 -3.85 -22.87 7.72
C TRP A 386 -3.47 -21.85 6.63
N LEU A 387 -3.76 -20.57 6.82
CA LEU A 387 -3.36 -19.48 5.92
C LEU A 387 -1.84 -19.36 5.82
N GLU A 388 -1.15 -19.36 6.96
CA GLU A 388 0.31 -19.33 7.01
C GLU A 388 0.94 -20.57 6.39
N GLY A 389 0.39 -21.75 6.72
CA GLY A 389 0.79 -23.03 6.15
C GLY A 389 0.64 -23.03 4.64
N ALA A 390 -0.53 -22.63 4.12
CA ALA A 390 -0.79 -22.49 2.69
C ALA A 390 0.19 -21.51 2.02
N GLY A 391 0.51 -20.38 2.66
CA GLY A 391 1.49 -19.42 2.14
C GLY A 391 2.94 -19.94 2.13
N ARG A 392 3.31 -20.81 3.08
CA ARG A 392 4.61 -21.52 3.08
C ARG A 392 4.64 -22.57 1.98
N ILE A 393 3.62 -23.43 1.89
CA ILE A 393 3.47 -24.46 0.86
C ILE A 393 3.55 -23.81 -0.52
N GLN A 394 2.79 -22.75 -0.77
CA GLN A 394 2.77 -22.04 -2.04
C GLN A 394 4.17 -21.57 -2.48
N ARG A 395 5.02 -21.09 -1.56
CA ARG A 395 6.37 -20.63 -1.90
C ARG A 395 7.32 -21.78 -2.19
N VAL A 396 7.21 -22.88 -1.44
CA VAL A 396 8.05 -24.07 -1.61
C VAL A 396 7.67 -24.78 -2.92
N THR A 397 6.39 -25.04 -3.13
CA THR A 397 5.89 -25.74 -4.33
C THR A 397 6.15 -24.94 -5.61
N ALA A 398 6.08 -23.61 -5.58
CA ALA A 398 6.44 -22.79 -6.74
C ALA A 398 7.93 -22.91 -7.12
N ARG A 399 8.83 -22.93 -6.12
CA ARG A 399 10.28 -23.08 -6.36
C ARG A 399 10.62 -24.48 -6.84
N LEU A 400 10.02 -25.48 -6.19
CA LEU A 400 10.20 -26.88 -6.53
C LEU A 400 9.66 -27.20 -7.92
N SER A 401 8.48 -26.69 -8.29
CA SER A 401 7.93 -26.88 -9.63
C SER A 401 8.81 -26.27 -10.71
N PHE A 402 9.39 -25.08 -10.45
CA PHE A 402 10.28 -24.43 -11.41
C PHE A 402 11.60 -25.21 -11.58
N ALA A 403 12.22 -25.64 -10.48
CA ALA A 403 13.44 -26.44 -10.52
C ALA A 403 13.21 -27.81 -11.18
N ALA A 404 12.14 -28.51 -10.80
CA ALA A 404 11.79 -29.82 -11.35
C ALA A 404 11.46 -29.73 -12.84
N LEU A 405 10.79 -28.67 -13.30
CA LEU A 405 10.51 -28.45 -14.71
C LEU A 405 11.79 -28.20 -15.53
N LEU A 406 12.76 -27.45 -15.00
CA LEU A 406 14.06 -27.26 -15.66
C LEU A 406 14.84 -28.57 -15.77
N ILE A 407 14.88 -29.36 -14.69
CA ILE A 407 15.52 -30.68 -14.69
C ILE A 407 14.79 -31.62 -15.65
N ALA A 408 13.46 -31.55 -15.75
CA ALA A 408 12.69 -32.39 -16.65
C ALA A 408 12.94 -32.06 -18.14
N LEU A 409 13.18 -30.78 -18.46
CA LEU A 409 13.47 -30.31 -19.82
C LEU A 409 14.92 -30.58 -20.26
N ILE A 410 15.89 -30.48 -19.34
CA ILE A 410 17.31 -30.72 -19.63
C ILE A 410 17.65 -32.19 -19.45
N GLY A 411 17.09 -32.84 -18.42
CA GLY A 411 17.36 -34.23 -18.06
C GLY A 411 16.95 -35.21 -19.15
N SER A 412 15.97 -34.86 -20.00
CA SER A 412 15.59 -35.71 -21.14
C SER A 412 16.73 -35.92 -22.15
N SER A 413 17.75 -35.07 -22.19
CA SER A 413 18.94 -35.28 -23.02
C SER A 413 20.06 -36.06 -22.34
N VAL A 414 19.96 -36.30 -21.02
CA VAL A 414 21.02 -36.94 -20.22
C VAL A 414 20.59 -38.32 -19.72
N ASP A 415 19.43 -38.42 -19.08
CA ASP A 415 18.87 -39.67 -18.55
C ASP A 415 17.34 -39.61 -18.47
N GLN A 416 16.69 -40.58 -19.11
CA GLN A 416 15.24 -40.70 -19.18
C GLN A 416 14.60 -40.99 -17.81
N VAL A 417 15.31 -41.69 -16.92
CA VAL A 417 14.82 -41.99 -15.56
C VAL A 417 14.74 -40.71 -14.74
N VAL A 418 15.82 -39.93 -14.73
CA VAL A 418 15.87 -38.61 -14.07
C VAL A 418 14.80 -37.67 -14.61
N ALA A 419 14.61 -37.64 -15.93
CA ALA A 419 13.56 -36.82 -16.55
C ALA A 419 12.15 -37.24 -16.09
N SER A 420 11.88 -38.55 -16.02
CA SER A 420 10.57 -39.07 -15.63
C SER A 420 10.21 -38.72 -14.18
N LEU A 421 11.18 -38.84 -13.26
CA LEU A 421 11.07 -38.45 -11.85
C LEU A 421 10.86 -36.94 -11.71
N ALA A 422 11.62 -36.14 -12.47
CA ALA A 422 11.51 -34.68 -12.46
C ALA A 422 10.13 -34.19 -12.91
N TRP A 423 9.53 -34.83 -13.93
CA TRP A 423 8.15 -34.52 -14.34
C TRP A 423 7.09 -34.93 -13.31
N ALA A 424 7.24 -36.08 -12.65
CA ALA A 424 6.34 -36.50 -11.58
C ALA A 424 6.39 -35.50 -10.41
N LEU A 425 7.60 -35.06 -10.05
CA LEU A 425 7.82 -34.04 -9.04
C LEU A 425 7.23 -32.69 -9.45
N ALA A 426 7.44 -32.27 -10.70
CA ALA A 426 6.88 -31.02 -11.23
C ALA A 426 5.35 -31.02 -11.21
N SER A 427 4.72 -32.11 -11.63
CA SER A 427 3.25 -32.24 -11.68
C SER A 427 2.62 -32.26 -10.29
N SER A 428 3.15 -33.05 -9.37
CA SER A 428 2.72 -33.05 -7.97
C SER A 428 2.88 -31.65 -7.34
N SER A 429 3.99 -30.97 -7.60
CA SER A 429 4.26 -29.63 -7.08
C SER A 429 3.32 -28.56 -7.65
N VAL A 430 2.97 -28.61 -8.95
CA VAL A 430 2.01 -27.66 -9.56
C VAL A 430 0.60 -27.89 -9.05
N ILE A 431 0.18 -29.14 -8.82
CA ILE A 431 -1.12 -29.46 -8.20
C ILE A 431 -1.16 -28.92 -6.78
N ALA A 432 -0.13 -29.19 -5.97
CA ALA A 432 -0.04 -28.67 -4.60
C ALA A 432 -0.01 -27.14 -4.57
N TRP A 433 0.69 -26.50 -5.51
CA TRP A 433 0.71 -25.04 -5.66
C TRP A 433 -0.67 -24.47 -6.01
N SER A 434 -1.36 -25.05 -7.00
CA SER A 434 -2.69 -24.62 -7.44
C SER A 434 -3.74 -24.84 -6.35
N GLY A 435 -3.69 -25.99 -5.67
CA GLY A 435 -4.52 -26.29 -4.50
C GLY A 435 -4.29 -25.27 -3.38
N SER A 436 -3.03 -24.93 -3.08
CA SER A 436 -2.70 -23.92 -2.07
C SER A 436 -3.24 -22.52 -2.40
N LEU A 437 -3.28 -22.14 -3.69
CA LEU A 437 -3.85 -20.86 -4.16
C LEU A 437 -5.37 -20.79 -3.92
N ILE A 438 -6.09 -21.85 -4.29
CA ILE A 438 -7.54 -21.96 -4.11
C ILE A 438 -7.87 -21.98 -2.62
N PHE A 439 -7.17 -22.81 -1.86
CA PHE A 439 -7.35 -22.96 -0.42
C PHE A 439 -7.07 -21.64 0.31
N ARG A 440 -5.97 -20.95 -0.02
CA ARG A 440 -5.67 -19.63 0.52
C ARG A 440 -6.77 -18.62 0.20
N LYS A 441 -7.29 -18.60 -1.04
CA LYS A 441 -8.39 -17.69 -1.42
C LYS A 441 -9.65 -17.94 -0.59
N PHE A 442 -10.01 -19.20 -0.36
CA PHE A 442 -11.13 -19.57 0.50
C PHE A 442 -10.92 -19.14 1.95
N LEU A 443 -9.71 -19.31 2.47
CA LEU A 443 -9.39 -18.89 3.84
C LEU A 443 -9.21 -17.37 3.99
N THR A 444 -8.94 -16.61 2.92
CA THR A 444 -8.79 -15.15 3.06
C THR A 444 -10.10 -14.45 3.42
N THR A 445 -11.25 -14.99 3.04
CA THR A 445 -12.54 -14.46 3.49
C THR A 445 -12.73 -14.79 4.96
N ARG A 446 -12.92 -13.75 5.79
CA ARG A 446 -13.39 -13.95 7.16
C ARG A 446 -14.76 -14.62 7.09
N GLY A 447 -14.92 -15.77 7.76
CA GLY A 447 -16.19 -16.48 7.79
C GLY A 447 -17.26 -15.55 8.35
N ARG A 448 -18.21 -15.15 7.52
CA ARG A 448 -19.43 -14.49 7.98
C ARG A 448 -20.42 -15.59 8.36
N VAL A 449 -21.06 -15.43 9.50
CA VAL A 449 -22.35 -16.09 9.75
C VAL A 449 -23.40 -15.31 8.93
N PRO A 450 -24.38 -15.98 8.31
CA PRO A 450 -25.56 -15.30 7.75
C PRO A 450 -26.14 -14.35 8.79
N SER A 451 -26.60 -13.18 8.35
CA SER A 451 -27.50 -12.40 9.19
C SER A 451 -28.74 -13.25 9.39
N ASP A 452 -28.87 -13.90 10.54
CA ASP A 452 -30.16 -14.44 10.95
C ASP A 452 -31.13 -13.24 10.98
N ALA A 453 -32.27 -13.47 10.34
CA ALA A 453 -33.30 -12.49 9.99
C ALA A 453 -33.92 -11.78 11.20
#